data_AF-A0A1W2DN84-F1
#
_entry.id   AF-A0A1W2DN84-F1
#
_cell.length_a   1.000
_cell.length_b   1.000
_cell.length_c   1.000
_cell.angle_alpha   90.00
_cell.angle_beta   90.00
_cell.angle_gamma   90.00
#
_symmetry.space_group_name_H-M   'P 1'
#
loop_
_entity.id
_entity.type
_entity.pdbx_description
1 polymer ?
#
loop_
_entity_poly.entity_id
_entity_poly.type
_entity_poly.pdbx_seq_one_letter_code
_entity_poly.pdbx_strand_id
1 'polypeptide(L)'
;MAWEWLAPAGTVIGTLITAGLGGWIGSRHSGRIQQRQHAFDRETSVIERGRERADDAIAALRTLQHHSTTIARWHYVPPSLDSDDVTESRAAHERLGAAIEYLTVQTVRRQIELIYLVIGMSALVTRYGRTEFETTEMMIVSACAEGITVLGRYLRDEQADEPSQTVQALLNAYNRTRALFASPSPCTYPKFT
;
A
#
# COMPACT_ATOMS: atom_id res chain seq x y z
N MET A 1 24.76 -25.91 76.43
CA MET A 1 24.25 -26.73 75.32
C MET A 1 23.11 -25.99 74.61
N ALA A 2 23.41 -24.95 73.82
CA ALA A 2 22.39 -24.13 73.14
C ALA A 2 22.79 -23.69 71.72
N TRP A 3 23.86 -24.28 71.16
CA TRP A 3 24.41 -23.89 69.85
C TRP A 3 24.06 -24.85 68.70
N GLU A 4 23.45 -26.00 68.98
CA GLU A 4 23.11 -27.01 67.97
C GLU A 4 21.81 -26.71 67.21
N TRP A 5 21.02 -25.74 67.67
CA TRP A 5 19.75 -25.36 67.04
C TRP A 5 19.83 -24.14 66.12
N LEU A 6 20.99 -23.47 66.03
CA LEU A 6 21.17 -22.28 65.18
C LEU A 6 21.53 -22.63 63.73
N ALA A 7 22.09 -23.82 63.48
CA ALA A 7 22.50 -24.26 62.14
C ALA A 7 21.33 -24.58 61.19
N PRO A 8 20.20 -25.19 61.61
CA PRO A 8 19.10 -25.49 60.70
C PRO A 8 18.19 -24.28 60.43
N ALA A 9 18.09 -23.33 61.38
CA ALA A 9 17.20 -22.19 61.25
C ALA A 9 17.72 -21.14 60.23
N GLY A 10 19.04 -20.94 60.15
CA GLY A 10 19.64 -19.99 59.21
C GLY A 10 19.54 -20.41 57.74
N THR A 11 19.62 -21.72 57.45
CA THR A 11 19.53 -22.27 56.09
C THR A 11 18.10 -22.27 55.54
N VAL A 12 17.09 -22.50 56.39
CA VAL A 12 15.68 -22.43 55.99
C VAL A 12 15.26 -20.99 55.67
N ILE A 13 15.75 -19.99 56.42
CA ILE A 13 15.45 -18.57 56.15
C ILE A 13 16.19 -18.08 54.88
N GLY A 14 17.45 -18.49 54.68
CA GLY A 14 18.22 -18.12 53.48
C GLY A 14 17.64 -18.69 52.18
N THR A 15 17.08 -19.90 52.21
CA THR A 15 16.47 -20.53 51.02
C THR A 15 15.12 -19.91 50.65
N LEU A 16 14.29 -19.53 51.62
CA LEU A 16 13.01 -18.86 51.39
C LEU A 16 13.16 -17.47 50.73
N ILE A 17 14.17 -16.69 51.14
CA ILE A 17 14.43 -15.35 50.57
C ILE A 17 14.97 -15.47 49.14
N THR A 18 15.82 -16.46 48.87
CA THR A 18 16.44 -16.65 47.54
C THR A 18 15.43 -17.18 46.51
N ALA A 19 14.50 -18.05 46.91
CA ALA A 19 13.42 -18.53 46.05
C ALA A 19 12.41 -17.43 45.68
N GLY A 20 12.11 -16.50 46.61
CA GLY A 20 11.22 -15.37 46.38
C GLY A 20 11.78 -14.31 45.44
N LEU A 21 13.08 -13.97 45.55
CA LEU A 21 13.72 -12.98 44.68
C LEU A 21 14.07 -13.52 43.28
N GLY A 22 14.50 -14.78 43.16
CA GLY A 22 14.81 -15.41 41.87
C GLY A 22 13.59 -15.52 40.95
N GLY A 23 12.42 -15.83 41.51
CA GLY A 23 11.14 -15.84 40.79
C GLY A 23 10.70 -14.44 40.34
N TRP A 24 10.84 -13.42 41.20
CA TRP A 24 10.36 -12.07 40.88
C TRP A 24 11.19 -11.34 39.81
N ILE A 25 12.50 -11.62 39.75
CA ILE A 25 13.40 -11.09 38.71
C ILE A 25 13.19 -11.85 37.39
N GLY A 26 13.00 -13.18 37.44
CA GLY A 26 12.69 -14.00 36.27
C GLY A 26 11.34 -13.66 35.61
N SER A 27 10.29 -13.44 36.40
CA SER A 27 8.96 -13.08 35.88
C SER A 27 8.91 -11.67 35.25
N ARG A 28 9.69 -10.70 35.77
CA ARG A 28 9.79 -9.36 35.16
C ARG A 28 10.61 -9.35 33.86
N HIS A 29 11.63 -10.19 33.75
CA HIS A 29 12.34 -10.37 32.47
C HIS A 29 11.50 -11.14 31.45
N SER A 30 10.81 -12.20 31.88
CA SER A 30 9.91 -12.98 31.02
C SER A 30 8.77 -12.13 30.48
N GLY A 31 8.09 -11.31 31.30
CA GLY A 31 7.03 -10.42 30.81
C GLY A 31 7.51 -9.33 29.85
N ARG A 32 8.74 -8.82 30.03
CA ARG A 32 9.34 -7.80 29.15
C ARG A 32 9.84 -8.42 27.83
N ILE A 33 10.31 -9.66 27.86
CA ILE A 33 10.67 -10.46 26.67
C ILE A 33 9.40 -10.87 25.92
N GLN A 34 8.34 -11.26 26.62
CA GLN A 34 7.06 -11.64 26.05
C GLN A 34 6.32 -10.41 25.46
N GLN A 35 6.40 -9.25 26.09
CA GLN A 35 5.91 -7.99 25.49
C GLN A 35 6.71 -7.59 24.25
N ARG A 36 8.04 -7.80 24.25
CA ARG A 36 8.88 -7.57 23.07
C ARG A 36 8.58 -8.57 21.96
N GLN A 37 8.32 -9.84 22.28
CA GLN A 37 7.89 -10.84 21.32
C GLN A 37 6.51 -10.51 20.74
N HIS A 38 5.53 -10.13 21.55
CA HIS A 38 4.23 -9.71 21.03
C HIS A 38 4.28 -8.41 20.20
N ALA A 39 5.18 -7.48 20.53
CA ALA A 39 5.41 -6.30 19.70
C ALA A 39 6.08 -6.68 18.38
N PHE A 40 7.08 -7.56 18.43
CA PHE A 40 7.78 -8.08 17.25
C PHE A 40 6.85 -8.88 16.34
N ASP A 41 6.02 -9.78 16.88
CA ASP A 41 5.02 -10.57 16.15
C ASP A 41 3.97 -9.67 15.49
N ARG A 42 3.59 -8.56 16.15
CA ARG A 42 2.71 -7.56 15.53
C ARG A 42 3.42 -6.83 14.40
N GLU A 43 4.65 -6.41 14.59
CA GLU A 43 5.44 -5.73 13.56
C GLU A 43 5.70 -6.63 12.34
N THR A 44 6.11 -7.88 12.54
CA THR A 44 6.27 -8.87 11.46
C THR A 44 4.96 -9.15 10.76
N SER A 45 3.84 -9.31 11.50
CA SER A 45 2.53 -9.52 10.88
C SER A 45 2.07 -8.35 9.99
N VAL A 46 2.48 -7.11 10.31
CA VAL A 46 2.15 -5.92 9.51
C VAL A 46 3.03 -5.88 8.27
N ILE A 47 4.31 -6.23 8.39
CA ILE A 47 5.25 -6.29 7.26
C ILE A 47 4.85 -7.40 6.28
N GLU A 48 4.50 -8.59 6.79
CA GLU A 48 4.03 -9.72 5.95
C GLU A 48 2.75 -9.38 5.20
N ARG A 49 1.76 -8.78 5.89
CA ARG A 49 0.54 -8.28 5.25
C ARG A 49 0.85 -7.19 4.22
N GLY A 50 1.83 -6.31 4.47
CA GLY A 50 2.27 -5.31 3.51
C GLY A 50 2.88 -5.91 2.24
N ARG A 51 3.64 -7.01 2.37
CA ARG A 51 4.24 -7.73 1.24
C ARG A 51 3.20 -8.47 0.41
N GLU A 52 2.31 -9.23 1.06
CA GLU A 52 1.19 -9.92 0.39
C GLU A 52 0.34 -8.92 -0.41
N ARG A 53 0.03 -7.76 0.17
CA ARG A 53 -0.72 -6.70 -0.51
C ARG A 53 0.06 -6.04 -1.64
N ALA A 54 1.38 -5.94 -1.53
CA ALA A 54 2.21 -5.45 -2.64
C ALA A 54 2.22 -6.44 -3.82
N ASP A 55 2.22 -7.75 -3.57
CA ASP A 55 2.08 -8.76 -4.62
C ASP A 55 0.71 -8.71 -5.29
N ASP A 56 -0.38 -8.59 -4.51
CA ASP A 56 -1.74 -8.37 -5.03
C ASP A 56 -1.80 -7.13 -5.93
N ALA A 57 -1.17 -6.03 -5.51
CA ALA A 57 -1.09 -4.80 -6.28
C ALA A 57 -0.29 -4.96 -7.58
N ILE A 58 0.82 -5.71 -7.56
CA ILE A 58 1.57 -6.03 -8.79
C ILE A 58 0.71 -6.84 -9.76
N ALA A 59 -0.01 -7.85 -9.26
CA ALA A 59 -0.92 -8.64 -10.10
C ALA A 59 -2.02 -7.75 -10.71
N ALA A 60 -2.63 -6.87 -9.91
CA ALA A 60 -3.60 -5.90 -10.39
C ALA A 60 -3.03 -4.97 -11.47
N LEU A 61 -1.83 -4.42 -11.26
CA LEU A 61 -1.18 -3.55 -12.25
C LEU A 61 -0.88 -4.26 -13.57
N ARG A 62 -0.54 -5.56 -13.53
CA ARG A 62 -0.36 -6.36 -14.76
C ARG A 62 -1.67 -6.54 -15.52
N THR A 63 -2.77 -6.83 -14.82
CA THR A 63 -4.11 -6.89 -15.44
C THR A 63 -4.49 -5.55 -16.05
N LEU A 64 -4.26 -4.44 -15.32
CA LEU A 64 -4.55 -3.10 -15.82
C LEU A 64 -3.70 -2.75 -17.06
N GLN A 65 -2.43 -3.13 -17.06
CA GLN A 65 -1.54 -2.93 -18.21
C GLN A 65 -2.04 -3.72 -19.43
N HIS A 66 -2.45 -4.98 -19.24
CA HIS A 66 -2.98 -5.83 -20.30
C HIS A 66 -4.25 -5.24 -20.92
N HIS A 67 -5.11 -4.63 -20.10
CA HIS A 67 -6.39 -4.05 -20.51
C HIS A 67 -6.31 -2.53 -20.77
N SER A 68 -5.12 -1.96 -20.99
CA SER A 68 -4.91 -0.51 -21.11
C SER A 68 -5.79 0.17 -22.17
N THR A 69 -6.06 -0.51 -23.30
CA THR A 69 -7.00 -0.06 -24.32
C THR A 69 -8.43 0.09 -23.77
N THR A 70 -8.92 -0.92 -23.07
CA THR A 70 -10.23 -0.92 -22.41
C THR A 70 -10.33 0.18 -21.36
N ILE A 71 -9.27 0.36 -20.57
CA ILE A 71 -9.17 1.39 -19.52
C ILE A 71 -9.27 2.80 -20.11
N ALA A 72 -8.54 3.07 -21.20
CA ALA A 72 -8.59 4.36 -21.88
C ALA A 72 -10.00 4.68 -22.43
N ARG A 73 -10.89 3.68 -22.51
CA ARG A 73 -12.31 3.81 -22.91
C ARG A 73 -13.31 3.66 -21.75
N TRP A 74 -12.89 3.47 -20.50
CA TRP A 74 -13.77 3.11 -19.38
C TRP A 74 -15.03 3.97 -19.21
N HIS A 75 -14.96 5.28 -19.50
CA HIS A 75 -16.10 6.19 -19.38
C HIS A 75 -16.92 6.37 -20.67
N TYR A 76 -16.56 5.68 -21.74
CA TYR A 76 -17.30 5.63 -23.00
C TYR A 76 -18.22 4.41 -23.10
N VAL A 77 -17.95 3.36 -22.32
CA VAL A 77 -18.77 2.15 -22.28
C VAL A 77 -19.88 2.36 -21.25
N PRO A 78 -21.17 2.32 -21.65
CA PRO A 78 -22.27 2.33 -20.70
C PRO A 78 -22.19 1.10 -19.78
N PRO A 79 -22.56 1.20 -18.49
CA PRO A 79 -22.53 0.06 -17.57
C PRO A 79 -23.33 -1.17 -18.04
N SER A 80 -24.35 -0.94 -18.89
CA SER A 80 -25.16 -2.01 -19.50
C SER A 80 -24.44 -2.79 -20.61
N LEU A 81 -23.25 -2.35 -21.02
CA LEU A 81 -22.40 -2.95 -22.05
C LEU A 81 -21.00 -3.28 -21.52
N ASP A 82 -20.83 -3.37 -20.19
CA ASP A 82 -19.56 -3.77 -19.59
C ASP A 82 -19.21 -5.18 -20.09
N SER A 83 -18.11 -5.29 -20.83
CA SER A 83 -17.51 -6.57 -21.16
C SER A 83 -16.83 -7.16 -19.91
N ASP A 84 -16.52 -8.46 -19.97
CA ASP A 84 -15.72 -9.13 -18.94
C ASP A 84 -14.41 -8.36 -18.68
N ASP A 85 -13.76 -7.84 -19.74
CA ASP A 85 -12.54 -7.04 -19.64
C ASP A 85 -12.73 -5.75 -18.82
N VAL A 86 -13.85 -5.03 -19.01
CA VAL A 86 -14.14 -3.81 -18.24
C VAL A 86 -14.34 -4.14 -16.76
N THR A 87 -15.08 -5.21 -16.49
CA THR A 87 -15.36 -5.68 -15.14
C THR A 87 -14.07 -6.10 -14.44
N GLU A 88 -13.22 -6.87 -15.12
CA GLU A 88 -11.93 -7.32 -14.61
C GLU A 88 -11.00 -6.13 -14.35
N SER A 89 -10.92 -5.17 -15.27
CA SER A 89 -10.09 -3.99 -15.07
C SER A 89 -10.58 -3.14 -13.89
N ARG A 90 -11.89 -2.98 -13.68
CA ARG A 90 -12.42 -2.27 -12.50
C ARG A 90 -12.07 -3.01 -11.20
N ALA A 91 -12.27 -4.33 -11.16
CA ALA A 91 -11.88 -5.15 -10.02
C ALA A 91 -10.37 -5.10 -9.73
N ALA A 92 -9.53 -5.05 -10.77
CA ALA A 92 -8.09 -4.84 -10.62
C ALA A 92 -7.76 -3.44 -10.06
N HIS A 93 -8.43 -2.40 -10.54
CA HIS A 93 -8.26 -1.04 -10.01
C HIS A 93 -8.66 -0.93 -8.54
N GLU A 94 -9.76 -1.55 -8.13
CA GLU A 94 -10.20 -1.62 -6.73
C GLU A 94 -9.20 -2.37 -5.84
N ARG A 95 -8.68 -3.52 -6.31
CA ARG A 95 -7.63 -4.28 -5.60
C ARG A 95 -6.36 -3.46 -5.39
N LEU A 96 -5.94 -2.70 -6.41
CA LEU A 96 -4.81 -1.76 -6.28
C LEU A 96 -5.10 -0.70 -5.21
N GLY A 97 -6.32 -0.14 -5.21
CA GLY A 97 -6.78 0.82 -4.20
C GLY A 97 -6.69 0.26 -2.78
N ALA A 98 -7.20 -0.95 -2.56
CA ALA A 98 -7.20 -1.60 -1.26
C ALA A 98 -5.77 -1.92 -0.76
N ALA A 99 -4.83 -2.23 -1.65
CA ALA A 99 -3.45 -2.54 -1.29
C ALA A 99 -2.66 -1.33 -0.79
N ILE A 100 -2.97 -0.11 -1.26
CA ILE A 100 -2.26 1.12 -0.91
C ILE A 100 -2.20 1.35 0.62
N GLU A 101 -3.28 1.04 1.34
CA GLU A 101 -3.38 1.26 2.78
C GLU A 101 -2.33 0.48 3.58
N TYR A 102 -1.88 -0.65 3.04
CA TYR A 102 -0.94 -1.57 3.68
C TYR A 102 0.52 -1.27 3.34
N LEU A 103 0.79 -0.35 2.40
CA LEU A 103 2.14 0.08 2.06
C LEU A 103 2.71 0.94 3.19
N THR A 104 3.71 0.42 3.89
CA THR A 104 4.30 1.06 5.09
C THR A 104 5.25 2.21 4.77
N VAL A 105 5.86 2.20 3.59
CA VAL A 105 6.80 3.25 3.15
C VAL A 105 6.04 4.38 2.47
N GLN A 106 6.07 5.58 3.06
CA GLN A 106 5.24 6.73 2.64
C GLN A 106 5.51 7.17 1.20
N THR A 107 6.76 7.16 0.75
CA THR A 107 7.14 7.53 -0.62
C THR A 107 6.57 6.55 -1.65
N VAL A 108 6.71 5.24 -1.40
CA VAL A 108 6.11 4.17 -2.20
C VAL A 108 4.59 4.35 -2.24
N ARG A 109 3.94 4.53 -1.08
CA ARG A 109 2.49 4.75 -1.00
C ARG A 109 2.04 5.91 -1.89
N ARG A 110 2.67 7.07 -1.79
CA ARG A 110 2.31 8.26 -2.59
C ARG A 110 2.49 8.03 -4.09
N GLN A 111 3.52 7.30 -4.50
CA GLN A 111 3.75 6.97 -5.91
C GLN A 111 2.67 6.03 -6.44
N ILE A 112 2.28 5.01 -5.68
CA ILE A 112 1.20 4.08 -6.06
C ILE A 112 -0.18 4.76 -6.02
N GLU A 113 -0.43 5.65 -5.06
CA GLU A 113 -1.63 6.51 -5.05
C GLU A 113 -1.74 7.35 -6.32
N LEU A 114 -0.63 7.98 -6.75
CA LEU A 114 -0.62 8.75 -7.99
C LEU A 114 -0.95 7.85 -9.20
N ILE A 115 -0.38 6.65 -9.28
CA ILE A 115 -0.64 5.70 -10.36
C ILE A 115 -2.11 5.27 -10.36
N TYR A 116 -2.65 4.92 -9.20
CA TYR A 116 -4.07 4.60 -9.02
C TYR A 116 -4.97 5.73 -9.53
N LEU A 117 -4.67 6.98 -9.16
CA LEU A 117 -5.42 8.16 -9.57
C LEU A 117 -5.31 8.44 -11.08
N VAL A 118 -4.12 8.31 -11.66
CA VAL A 118 -3.91 8.48 -13.11
C VAL A 118 -4.71 7.47 -13.90
N ILE A 119 -4.68 6.20 -13.51
CA ILE A 119 -5.44 5.13 -14.17
C ILE A 119 -6.94 5.42 -14.09
N GLY A 120 -7.43 5.77 -12.90
CA GLY A 120 -8.85 6.06 -12.67
C GLY A 120 -9.37 7.29 -13.45
N MET A 121 -8.51 8.28 -13.71
CA MET A 121 -8.88 9.47 -14.48
C MET A 121 -8.54 9.38 -15.98
N SER A 122 -7.89 8.31 -16.44
CA SER A 122 -7.38 8.20 -17.82
C SER A 122 -8.46 8.43 -18.88
N ALA A 123 -9.64 7.83 -18.73
CA ALA A 123 -10.76 8.06 -19.66
C ALA A 123 -11.31 9.50 -19.60
N LEU A 124 -11.14 10.23 -18.49
CA LEU A 124 -11.45 11.66 -18.42
C LEU A 124 -10.41 12.49 -19.18
N VAL A 125 -9.15 12.07 -19.20
CA VAL A 125 -8.08 12.68 -20.02
C VAL A 125 -8.44 12.58 -21.50
N THR A 126 -8.80 11.39 -21.99
CA THR A 126 -9.25 11.20 -23.38
C THR A 126 -10.44 12.10 -23.71
N ARG A 127 -11.45 12.14 -22.82
CA ARG A 127 -12.72 12.83 -23.08
C ARG A 127 -12.61 14.35 -23.05
N TYR A 128 -11.86 14.90 -22.11
CA TYR A 128 -11.85 16.34 -21.84
C TYR A 128 -10.51 17.00 -22.11
N GLY A 129 -9.41 16.27 -21.99
CA GLY A 129 -8.06 16.74 -22.32
C GLY A 129 -7.80 16.85 -23.82
N ARG A 130 -8.76 16.45 -24.68
CA ARG A 130 -8.60 16.36 -26.15
C ARG A 130 -7.34 15.61 -26.55
N THR A 131 -6.97 14.64 -25.73
CA THR A 131 -5.74 13.86 -25.90
C THR A 131 -6.07 12.65 -26.73
N GLU A 132 -5.17 12.27 -27.64
CA GLU A 132 -5.37 11.09 -28.47
C GLU A 132 -5.47 9.83 -27.61
N PHE A 133 -6.30 8.90 -28.06
CA PHE A 133 -6.53 7.62 -27.37
C PHE A 133 -5.21 6.87 -27.13
N GLU A 134 -4.36 6.81 -28.15
CA GLU A 134 -3.04 6.16 -28.09
C GLU A 134 -2.13 6.81 -27.03
N THR A 135 -2.21 8.13 -26.87
CA THR A 135 -1.45 8.83 -25.82
C THR A 135 -1.94 8.46 -24.42
N THR A 136 -3.25 8.28 -24.25
CA THR A 136 -3.84 7.87 -22.96
C THR A 136 -3.50 6.42 -22.63
N GLU A 137 -3.56 5.53 -23.62
CA GLU A 137 -3.16 4.14 -23.48
C GLU A 137 -1.69 4.03 -23.06
N MET A 138 -0.78 4.73 -23.76
CA MET A 138 0.63 4.77 -23.39
C MET A 138 0.83 5.29 -21.96
N MET A 139 0.10 6.32 -21.54
CA MET A 139 0.15 6.82 -20.16
C MET A 139 -0.24 5.75 -19.14
N ILE A 140 -1.28 4.97 -19.41
CA ILE A 140 -1.71 3.85 -18.54
C ILE A 140 -0.63 2.77 -18.49
N VAL A 141 -0.08 2.38 -19.64
CA VAL A 141 0.98 1.36 -19.73
C VAL A 141 2.22 1.81 -18.95
N SER A 142 2.66 3.06 -19.13
CA SER A 142 3.79 3.63 -18.40
C SER A 142 3.52 3.70 -16.89
N ALA A 143 2.31 4.11 -16.48
CA ALA A 143 1.94 4.15 -15.06
C ALA A 143 1.95 2.75 -14.42
N CYS A 144 1.45 1.74 -15.13
CA CYS A 144 1.47 0.36 -14.64
C CYS A 144 2.90 -0.19 -14.52
N ALA A 145 3.73 0.02 -15.54
CA ALA A 145 5.13 -0.40 -15.52
C ALA A 145 5.93 0.26 -14.39
N GLU A 146 5.70 1.56 -14.16
CA GLU A 146 6.32 2.29 -13.06
C GLU A 146 5.85 1.74 -11.71
N GLY A 147 4.56 1.49 -11.54
CA GLY A 147 4.01 0.93 -10.31
C GLY A 147 4.57 -0.45 -9.97
N ILE A 148 4.69 -1.33 -10.98
CA ILE A 148 5.33 -2.64 -10.82
C ILE A 148 6.78 -2.48 -10.41
N THR A 149 7.50 -1.52 -10.99
CA THR A 149 8.90 -1.24 -10.63
C THR A 149 9.03 -0.73 -9.19
N VAL A 150 8.16 0.20 -8.79
CA VAL A 150 8.14 0.77 -7.42
C VAL A 150 7.80 -0.29 -6.37
N LEU A 151 6.78 -1.11 -6.61
CA LEU A 151 6.42 -2.21 -5.71
C LEU A 151 7.47 -3.32 -5.71
N GLY A 152 8.09 -3.61 -6.84
CA GLY A 152 9.20 -4.56 -6.93
C GLY A 152 10.40 -4.13 -6.08
N ARG A 153 10.73 -2.83 -6.07
CA ARG A 153 11.76 -2.26 -5.18
C ARG A 153 11.36 -2.35 -3.71
N TYR A 154 10.10 -2.02 -3.40
CA TYR A 154 9.53 -2.14 -2.05
C TYR A 154 9.64 -3.57 -1.51
N LEU A 155 9.32 -4.59 -2.32
CA LEU A 155 9.42 -6.01 -1.93
C LEU A 155 10.86 -6.49 -1.70
N ARG A 156 11.85 -5.85 -2.34
CA ARG A 156 13.28 -6.12 -2.15
C ARG A 156 13.91 -5.31 -1.03
N ASP A 157 13.11 -4.54 -0.28
CA ASP A 157 13.56 -3.59 0.75
C ASP A 157 14.62 -2.58 0.21
N GLU A 158 14.58 -2.28 -1.10
CA GLU A 158 15.45 -1.27 -1.71
C GLU A 158 14.98 0.13 -1.27
N GLN A 159 15.92 1.05 -1.00
CA GLN A 159 15.57 2.41 -0.61
C GLN A 159 14.65 3.04 -1.66
N ALA A 160 13.55 3.64 -1.18
CA ALA A 160 12.64 4.37 -2.03
C ALA A 160 13.31 5.69 -2.44
N ASP A 161 14.00 5.64 -3.57
CA ASP A 161 14.67 6.78 -4.21
C ASP A 161 13.70 7.92 -4.52
N GLU A 162 14.29 9.05 -4.95
CA GLU A 162 13.56 10.15 -5.56
C GLU A 162 12.56 9.67 -6.63
N PRO A 163 11.40 10.34 -6.76
CA PRO A 163 10.42 9.99 -7.77
C PRO A 163 11.05 9.99 -9.15
N SER A 164 10.81 8.93 -9.92
CA SER A 164 11.36 8.82 -11.28
C SER A 164 10.81 9.93 -12.18
N GLN A 165 11.50 10.16 -13.30
CA GLN A 165 11.01 11.09 -14.34
C GLN A 165 9.61 10.69 -14.83
N THR A 166 9.30 9.38 -14.86
CA THR A 166 7.96 8.86 -15.17
C THR A 166 6.94 9.34 -14.15
N VAL A 167 7.20 9.16 -12.84
CA VAL A 167 6.31 9.64 -11.76
C VAL A 167 6.09 11.15 -11.87
N GLN A 168 7.14 11.92 -12.15
CA GLN A 168 7.02 13.37 -12.29
C GLN A 168 6.18 13.77 -13.52
N ALA A 169 6.35 13.08 -14.65
CA ALA A 169 5.55 13.29 -15.85
C ALA A 169 4.06 12.95 -15.60
N LEU A 170 3.80 11.85 -14.90
CA LEU A 170 2.46 11.44 -14.49
C LEU A 170 1.81 12.45 -13.55
N LEU A 171 2.56 12.99 -12.59
CA LEU A 171 2.08 14.03 -11.68
C LEU A 171 1.71 15.32 -12.45
N ASN A 172 2.54 15.71 -13.41
CA ASN A 172 2.26 16.86 -14.26
C ASN A 172 1.03 16.64 -15.16
N ALA A 173 0.84 15.43 -15.69
CA ALA A 173 -0.37 15.05 -16.43
C ALA A 173 -1.60 15.10 -15.53
N TYR A 174 -1.54 14.46 -14.35
CA TYR A 174 -2.59 14.45 -13.34
C TYR A 174 -3.02 15.87 -12.94
N ASN A 175 -2.07 16.75 -12.61
CA ASN A 175 -2.35 18.11 -12.18
C ASN A 175 -2.97 18.96 -13.29
N ARG A 176 -2.51 18.82 -14.53
CA ARG A 176 -3.12 19.49 -15.70
C ARG A 176 -4.57 19.05 -15.89
N THR A 177 -4.81 17.75 -15.86
CA THR A 177 -6.16 17.18 -16.01
C THR A 177 -7.07 17.65 -14.87
N ARG A 178 -6.62 17.55 -13.61
CA ARG A 178 -7.39 18.02 -12.46
C ARG A 178 -7.74 19.51 -12.55
N ALA A 179 -6.82 20.36 -13.03
CA ALA A 179 -7.07 21.79 -13.19
C ALA A 179 -8.20 22.08 -14.20
N LEU A 180 -8.33 21.29 -15.27
CA LEU A 180 -9.44 21.40 -16.22
C LEU A 180 -10.80 21.18 -15.53
N PHE A 181 -10.86 20.23 -14.58
CA PHE A 181 -12.09 19.93 -13.82
C PHE A 181 -12.34 20.86 -12.63
N ALA A 182 -11.30 21.48 -12.07
CA ALA A 182 -11.42 22.42 -10.96
C ALA A 182 -11.83 23.84 -11.41
N SER A 183 -11.65 24.16 -12.69
CA SER A 183 -12.08 25.45 -13.24
C SER A 183 -13.61 25.51 -13.42
N PRO A 184 -14.33 26.47 -12.83
CA PRO A 184 -15.73 26.70 -13.13
C PRO A 184 -15.82 27.41 -14.48
N SER A 185 -15.66 26.68 -15.58
CA SER A 185 -15.96 27.20 -16.91
C SER A 185 -17.31 26.66 -17.38
N PRO A 186 -18.18 27.53 -17.93
CA PRO A 186 -19.55 27.20 -18.24
C PRO A 186 -19.55 26.17 -19.34
N CYS A 187 -20.00 24.95 -19.03
CA CYS A 187 -20.48 24.05 -20.07
C CYS A 187 -21.71 24.70 -20.73
N THR A 188 -21.49 25.63 -21.65
CA THR A 188 -22.40 25.80 -22.78
C THR A 188 -22.35 24.49 -23.55
N TYR A 189 -23.24 23.58 -23.16
CA TYR A 189 -23.64 22.47 -24.02
C TYR A 189 -24.05 23.08 -25.36
N PRO A 190 -23.53 22.59 -26.50
CA PRO A 190 -24.14 22.94 -27.77
C PRO A 190 -25.60 22.49 -27.69
N LYS A 191 -26.53 23.44 -27.72
CA LYS A 191 -27.93 23.13 -27.95
C LYS A 191 -27.97 22.50 -29.34
N PHE A 192 -28.24 21.21 -29.40
CA PHE A 192 -28.70 20.58 -30.63
C PHE A 192 -29.97 21.34 -31.02
N THR A 193 -29.91 22.01 -32.17
CA THR A 193 -31.05 22.63 -32.84
C THR A 193 -31.57 21.66 -33.89
#